data_AF-X1AEI6-F1
#
_entry.id   AF-X1AEI6-F1
#
_cell.length_a   1.000
_cell.length_b   1.000
_cell.length_c   1.000
_cell.angle_alpha   90.00
_cell.angle_beta   90.00
_cell.angle_gamma   90.00
#
_symmetry.space_group_name_H-M   'P 1'
#
loop_
_entity.id
_entity.type
_entity.pdbx_description
1 polymer ?
#
loop_
_entity_poly.entity_id
_entity_poly.type
_entity_poly.pdbx_seq_one_letter_code
_entity_poly.pdbx_strand_id
1 'polypeptide(L)'
;MKRFGFLLLSEFKLFRTTIPVHIIGIFQPALMFSLMALVLVTPTFDMHVINPTTPLGTELVLEMEKVGSPIGDKYINPILVDSVVSGEIPGGQLINVETVDGTSIALQRYGLIDSNMVKNFRNRLTSAALSIWNNSLLGHSIIIEQYPWLSRDIPYSVYFGMAMLPLAAFLAAALIGAFSTAQEFEFRTIIEYRLSPISMILIMGARLVRLSLIGLLSSSVLRQS
;
A
#
# COMPACT_ATOMS: atom_id res chain seq x y z
N MET A 1 9.24 22.79 -36.45
CA MET A 1 9.83 21.63 -35.74
C MET A 1 11.28 21.84 -35.30
N LYS A 2 12.22 22.25 -36.17
CA LYS A 2 13.65 22.45 -35.79
C LYS A 2 13.87 23.33 -34.54
N ARG A 3 13.12 24.44 -34.41
CA ARG A 3 13.20 25.35 -33.25
C ARG A 3 12.81 24.70 -31.92
N PHE A 4 11.79 23.84 -31.93
CA PHE A 4 11.35 23.10 -30.74
C PHE A 4 12.40 22.07 -30.31
N GLY A 5 13.01 21.37 -31.26
CA GLY A 5 14.10 20.43 -30.98
C GLY A 5 15.31 21.11 -30.33
N PHE A 6 15.68 22.31 -30.78
CA PHE A 6 16.74 23.09 -30.14
C PHE A 6 16.39 23.53 -28.71
N LEU A 7 15.15 23.94 -28.47
CA LEU A 7 14.67 24.26 -27.11
C LEU A 7 14.74 23.04 -26.20
N LEU A 8 14.29 21.88 -26.68
CA LEU A 8 14.39 20.63 -25.92
C LEU A 8 15.85 20.29 -25.58
N LEU A 9 16.76 20.42 -26.55
CA LEU A 9 18.19 20.18 -26.33
C LEU A 9 18.81 21.16 -25.32
N SER A 10 18.41 22.43 -25.33
CA SER A 10 18.87 23.39 -24.31
C SER A 10 18.35 23.03 -22.92
N GLU A 11 17.10 22.59 -22.81
CA GLU A 11 16.51 22.14 -21.54
C GLU A 11 17.25 20.91 -20.97
N PHE A 12 17.73 20.01 -21.83
CA PHE A 12 18.60 18.89 -21.43
C PHE A 12 20.06 19.29 -21.15
N LYS A 13 20.56 20.38 -21.72
CA LYS A 13 21.89 20.91 -21.34
C LYS A 13 21.85 21.54 -19.95
N LEU A 14 20.77 22.27 -19.64
CA LEU A 14 20.51 22.86 -18.32
C LEU A 14 20.32 21.80 -17.23
N PHE A 15 19.89 20.58 -17.57
CA PHE A 15 19.88 19.43 -16.66
C PHE A 15 21.23 19.24 -15.92
N ARG A 16 22.36 19.51 -16.57
CA ARG A 16 23.70 19.28 -15.99
C ARG A 16 23.97 20.15 -14.77
N THR A 17 23.31 21.31 -14.63
CA THR A 17 23.49 22.19 -13.47
C THR A 17 22.63 21.78 -12.27
N THR A 18 21.79 20.75 -12.44
CA THR A 18 20.78 20.33 -11.46
C THR A 18 20.72 18.81 -11.28
N ILE A 19 21.82 18.11 -11.62
CA ILE A 19 21.95 16.65 -11.52
C ILE A 19 21.52 16.13 -10.14
N PRO A 20 21.94 16.72 -9.00
CA PRO A 20 21.53 16.22 -7.68
C PRO A 20 20.01 16.23 -7.49
N VAL A 21 19.32 17.27 -7.97
CA VAL A 21 17.86 17.39 -7.85
C VAL A 21 17.14 16.38 -8.73
N HIS A 22 17.67 16.13 -9.93
CA HIS A 22 17.11 15.12 -10.83
C HIS A 22 17.29 13.72 -10.27
N ILE A 23 18.45 13.42 -9.66
CA ILE A 23 18.68 12.16 -8.94
C ILE A 23 17.65 12.02 -7.81
N ILE A 24 17.48 13.04 -6.97
CA ILE A 24 16.48 13.01 -5.88
C ILE A 24 15.08 12.78 -6.46
N GLY A 25 14.67 13.55 -7.46
CA GLY A 25 13.34 13.42 -8.08
C GLY A 25 13.09 12.05 -8.72
N ILE A 26 14.14 11.41 -9.26
CA ILE A 26 14.04 10.07 -9.88
C ILE A 26 13.97 8.97 -8.81
N PHE A 27 14.84 9.02 -7.79
CA PHE A 27 15.03 7.95 -6.82
C PHE A 27 14.14 8.06 -5.57
N GLN A 28 13.72 9.25 -5.17
CA GLN A 28 12.89 9.43 -3.98
C GLN A 28 11.54 8.69 -4.08
N PRO A 29 10.83 8.68 -5.23
CA PRO A 29 9.65 7.84 -5.39
C PRO A 29 9.93 6.34 -5.30
N ALA A 30 11.07 5.89 -5.85
CA ALA A 30 11.51 4.50 -5.75
C ALA A 30 11.79 4.10 -4.30
N LEU A 31 12.49 4.94 -3.54
CA LEU A 31 12.74 4.72 -2.13
C LEU A 31 11.44 4.67 -1.32
N MET A 32 10.52 5.61 -1.55
CA MET A 32 9.21 5.61 -0.89
C MET A 32 8.42 4.35 -1.25
N PHE A 33 8.44 3.92 -2.51
CA PHE A 33 7.79 2.68 -2.92
C PHE A 33 8.39 1.46 -2.23
N SER A 34 9.71 1.31 -2.22
CA SER A 34 10.37 0.19 -1.55
C SER A 34 10.06 0.18 -0.05
N LEU A 35 10.01 1.34 0.60
CA LEU A 35 9.60 1.45 2.01
C LEU A 35 8.12 1.06 2.20
N MET A 36 7.22 1.55 1.36
CA MET A 36 5.80 1.20 1.45
C MET A 36 5.55 -0.27 1.13
N ALA A 37 6.23 -0.83 0.14
CA ALA A 37 6.17 -2.26 -0.17
C ALA A 37 6.70 -3.09 1.00
N LEU A 38 7.81 -2.69 1.61
CA LEU A 38 8.35 -3.39 2.78
C LEU A 38 7.38 -3.36 3.98
N VAL A 39 6.70 -2.22 4.20
CA VAL A 39 5.83 -2.02 5.37
C VAL A 39 4.40 -2.55 5.16
N LEU A 40 3.86 -2.50 3.94
CA LEU A 40 2.46 -2.87 3.64
C LEU A 40 2.28 -4.35 3.24
N VAL A 41 3.36 -5.10 2.98
CA VAL A 41 3.31 -6.47 2.44
C VAL A 41 3.29 -7.55 3.51
N THR A 42 3.06 -7.23 4.79
CA THR A 42 2.70 -8.26 5.77
C THR A 42 1.17 -8.33 5.89
N PRO A 43 0.47 -9.20 5.11
CA PRO A 43 -0.98 -9.36 5.19
C PRO A 43 -1.43 -10.00 6.51
N THR A 44 -0.48 -10.56 7.25
CA THR A 44 -0.66 -11.30 8.49
C THR A 44 -0.89 -10.33 9.64
N PHE A 45 -1.99 -10.55 10.37
CA PHE A 45 -2.30 -9.80 11.58
C PHE A 45 -2.02 -10.65 12.80
N ASP A 46 -1.21 -10.10 13.70
CA ASP A 46 -1.03 -10.65 15.03
C ASP A 46 -2.32 -10.48 15.82
N MET A 47 -2.96 -11.59 16.16
CA MET A 47 -4.21 -11.61 16.91
C MET A 47 -3.98 -12.32 18.23
N HIS A 48 -4.10 -11.59 19.34
CA HIS A 48 -3.87 -12.19 20.65
C HIS A 48 -5.11 -12.98 21.07
N VAL A 49 -4.88 -14.22 21.49
CA VAL A 49 -5.91 -15.17 21.92
C VAL A 49 -5.52 -15.70 23.29
N ILE A 50 -6.44 -15.62 24.26
CA ILE A 50 -6.22 -16.27 25.56
C ILE A 50 -6.10 -17.77 25.32
N ASN A 51 -5.13 -18.40 25.99
CA ASN A 51 -4.92 -19.84 25.92
C ASN A 51 -6.24 -20.59 26.08
N PRO A 52 -6.71 -21.30 25.04
CA PRO A 52 -8.05 -21.85 25.05
C PRO A 52 -8.16 -22.99 26.04
N THR A 53 -9.18 -22.94 26.89
CA THR A 53 -9.50 -24.00 27.87
C THR A 53 -10.60 -24.94 27.37
N THR A 54 -11.21 -24.62 26.22
CA THR A 54 -12.32 -25.37 25.63
C THR A 54 -11.92 -26.00 24.29
N PRO A 55 -12.50 -27.16 23.90
CA PRO A 55 -12.23 -27.79 22.61
C PRO A 55 -12.52 -26.86 21.42
N LEU A 56 -13.64 -26.12 21.47
CA LEU A 56 -14.00 -25.16 20.42
C LEU A 56 -13.02 -23.98 20.36
N GLY A 57 -12.45 -23.56 21.49
CA GLY A 57 -11.40 -22.55 21.51
C GLY A 57 -10.12 -23.02 20.83
N THR A 58 -9.71 -24.28 21.07
CA THR A 58 -8.58 -24.89 20.38
C THR A 58 -8.85 -25.00 18.87
N GLU A 59 -10.06 -25.40 18.49
CA GLU A 59 -10.48 -25.47 17.09
C GLU A 59 -10.45 -24.09 16.42
N LEU A 60 -10.92 -23.04 17.10
CA LEU A 60 -10.87 -21.68 16.58
C LEU A 60 -9.43 -21.22 16.30
N VAL A 61 -8.49 -21.48 17.21
CA VAL A 61 -7.07 -21.12 17.00
C VAL A 61 -6.52 -21.85 15.78
N LEU A 62 -6.81 -23.15 15.64
CA LEU A 62 -6.38 -23.93 14.47
C LEU A 62 -6.98 -23.41 13.17
N GLU A 63 -8.25 -23.01 13.17
CA GLU A 63 -8.88 -22.41 11.99
C GLU A 63 -8.33 -21.02 11.69
N MET A 64 -8.01 -20.21 12.70
CA MET A 64 -7.34 -18.92 12.52
C MET A 64 -6.02 -19.08 11.74
N GLU A 65 -5.21 -20.11 12.04
CA GLU A 65 -3.96 -20.39 11.29
C GLU A 65 -4.20 -20.80 9.83
N LYS A 66 -5.36 -21.40 9.55
CA LYS A 66 -5.76 -21.84 8.20
C LYS A 66 -6.38 -20.72 7.36
N VAL A 67 -6.87 -19.64 7.99
CA VAL A 67 -7.41 -18.50 7.25
C VAL A 67 -6.30 -17.87 6.43
N GLY A 68 -6.33 -18.16 5.14
CA GLY A 68 -5.45 -17.57 4.14
C GLY A 68 -6.05 -16.31 3.54
N SER A 69 -5.17 -15.43 3.09
CA SER A 69 -5.49 -14.45 2.07
C SER A 69 -5.94 -15.18 0.79
N PRO A 70 -6.61 -14.51 -0.14
CA PRO A 70 -7.02 -15.13 -1.40
C PRO A 70 -5.87 -15.66 -2.27
N ILE A 71 -4.63 -15.25 -2.00
CA ILE A 71 -3.42 -15.72 -2.68
C ILE A 71 -2.68 -16.82 -1.90
N GLY A 72 -3.22 -17.26 -0.76
CA GLY A 72 -2.72 -18.39 0.04
C GLY A 72 -1.82 -18.00 1.23
N ASP A 73 -1.39 -16.74 1.32
CA ASP A 73 -0.57 -16.27 2.45
C ASP A 73 -1.37 -16.26 3.75
N LYS A 74 -0.73 -16.55 4.88
CA LYS A 74 -1.39 -16.52 6.21
C LYS A 74 -1.99 -15.14 6.48
N TYR A 75 -3.26 -15.10 6.84
CA TYR A 75 -3.97 -13.85 7.11
C TYR A 75 -3.99 -13.48 8.59
N ILE A 76 -3.82 -14.48 9.45
CA ILE A 76 -3.83 -14.37 10.90
C ILE A 76 -2.61 -15.10 11.46
N ASN A 77 -1.95 -14.47 12.43
CA ASN A 77 -0.96 -15.09 13.29
C ASN A 77 -1.52 -15.09 14.72
N PRO A 78 -2.08 -16.21 15.21
CA PRO A 78 -2.61 -16.26 16.56
C PRO A 78 -1.46 -16.24 17.58
N ILE A 79 -1.46 -15.25 18.48
CA ILE A 79 -0.51 -15.15 19.57
C ILE A 79 -1.21 -15.59 20.85
N LEU A 80 -0.81 -16.74 21.37
CA LEU A 80 -1.37 -17.29 22.60
C LEU A 80 -0.85 -16.52 23.82
N VAL A 81 -1.77 -16.11 24.70
CA VAL A 81 -1.46 -15.39 25.94
C VAL A 81 -2.15 -16.06 27.14
N ASP A 82 -1.46 -16.13 28.28
CA ASP A 82 -1.99 -16.82 29.46
C ASP A 82 -3.10 -16.02 30.19
N SER A 83 -2.92 -14.70 30.31
CA SER A 83 -3.92 -13.82 30.92
C SER A 83 -3.59 -12.34 30.65
N VAL A 84 -4.60 -11.47 30.81
CA VAL A 84 -4.42 -10.01 30.80
C VAL A 84 -4.02 -9.57 32.21
N VAL A 85 -2.71 -9.41 32.45
CA VAL A 85 -2.15 -9.13 33.79
C VAL A 85 -2.29 -7.65 34.20
N SER A 86 -2.48 -6.77 33.23
CA SER A 86 -2.61 -5.32 33.39
C SER A 86 -3.73 -4.89 32.46
N GLY A 87 -4.64 -3.98 32.85
CA GLY A 87 -5.79 -3.56 32.02
C GLY A 87 -5.48 -3.04 30.61
N GLU A 88 -4.21 -3.03 30.21
CA GLU A 88 -3.74 -2.92 28.83
C GLU A 88 -3.96 -4.22 28.06
N ILE A 89 -4.61 -4.09 26.91
CA ILE A 89 -4.84 -5.20 25.98
C ILE A 89 -3.62 -5.30 25.06
N PRO A 90 -2.86 -6.42 25.07
CA PRO A 90 -1.69 -6.61 24.21
C PRO A 90 -2.03 -6.42 22.73
N GLY A 91 -1.24 -5.63 21.99
CA GLY A 91 -1.53 -5.27 20.61
C GLY A 91 -2.88 -4.55 20.39
N GLY A 92 -3.54 -4.12 21.48
CA GLY A 92 -4.84 -3.47 21.48
C GLY A 92 -6.02 -4.37 21.10
N GLN A 93 -5.83 -5.68 20.98
CA GLN A 93 -6.89 -6.65 20.71
C GLN A 93 -6.66 -7.96 21.48
N LEU A 94 -7.72 -8.54 22.03
CA LEU A 94 -7.70 -9.85 22.68
C LEU A 94 -8.95 -10.67 22.35
N ILE A 95 -8.79 -11.95 22.07
CA ILE A 95 -9.88 -12.91 21.91
C ILE A 95 -9.90 -13.84 23.12
N ASN A 96 -11.09 -14.06 23.67
CA ASN A 96 -11.34 -15.13 24.62
C ASN A 96 -12.49 -16.00 24.13
N VAL A 97 -12.39 -17.31 24.29
CA VAL A 97 -13.50 -18.22 24.01
C VAL A 97 -14.11 -18.65 25.33
N GLU A 98 -15.29 -18.11 25.63
CA GLU A 98 -15.99 -18.31 26.89
C GLU A 98 -17.30 -19.06 26.63
N THR A 99 -17.82 -19.77 27.63
CA THR A 99 -19.16 -20.37 27.54
C THR A 99 -20.12 -19.50 28.36
N VAL A 100 -21.10 -18.92 27.68
CA VAL A 100 -22.15 -18.09 28.27
C VAL A 100 -23.48 -18.77 28.00
N ASP A 101 -24.23 -19.07 29.07
CA ASP A 101 -25.53 -19.75 29.00
C ASP A 101 -25.50 -21.06 28.17
N GLY A 102 -24.45 -21.84 28.32
CA GLY A 102 -24.24 -23.10 27.59
C GLY A 102 -23.84 -22.94 26.12
N THR A 103 -23.70 -21.71 25.64
CA THR A 103 -23.25 -21.40 24.27
C THR A 103 -21.81 -20.89 24.30
N SER A 104 -20.94 -21.50 23.50
CA SER A 104 -19.57 -21.00 23.35
C SER A 104 -19.55 -19.74 22.47
N ILE A 105 -18.96 -18.67 22.99
CA ILE A 105 -18.83 -17.38 22.32
C ILE A 105 -17.35 -16.99 22.22
N ALA A 106 -16.95 -16.46 21.06
CA ALA A 106 -15.66 -15.81 20.90
C ALA A 106 -15.81 -14.32 21.21
N LEU A 107 -15.40 -13.91 22.41
CA LEU A 107 -15.42 -12.53 22.86
C LEU A 107 -14.15 -11.81 22.40
N GLN A 108 -14.31 -10.80 21.55
CA GLN A 108 -13.20 -9.95 21.12
C GLN A 108 -13.23 -8.61 21.86
N ARG A 109 -12.19 -8.33 22.64
CA ARG A 109 -12.00 -7.07 23.39
C ARG A 109 -10.96 -6.21 22.69
N TYR A 110 -11.16 -4.89 22.71
CA TYR A 110 -10.25 -3.93 22.11
C TYR A 110 -9.79 -2.91 23.13
N GLY A 111 -8.50 -2.57 23.07
CA GLY A 111 -7.94 -1.42 23.74
C GLY A 111 -8.12 -0.16 22.90
N LEU A 112 -7.24 0.82 23.10
CA LEU A 112 -7.19 2.02 22.28
C LEU A 112 -6.53 1.70 20.93
N ILE A 113 -7.34 1.37 19.93
CA ILE A 113 -6.89 1.10 18.56
C ILE A 113 -7.70 1.86 17.53
N ASP A 114 -7.11 2.03 16.34
CA ASP A 114 -7.77 2.67 15.21
C ASP A 114 -9.01 1.87 14.73
N SER A 115 -10.03 2.60 14.28
CA SER A 115 -11.27 1.99 13.80
C SER A 115 -11.07 1.05 12.59
N ASN A 116 -10.08 1.32 11.73
CA ASN A 116 -9.75 0.42 10.61
C ASN A 116 -9.11 -0.88 11.12
N MET A 117 -8.34 -0.81 12.20
CA MET A 117 -7.78 -2.01 12.85
C MET A 117 -8.90 -2.86 13.46
N VAL A 118 -9.87 -2.24 14.15
CA VAL A 118 -11.07 -2.95 14.66
C VAL A 118 -11.77 -3.71 13.53
N LYS A 119 -12.03 -3.05 12.40
CA LYS A 119 -12.65 -3.68 11.22
C LYS A 119 -11.82 -4.86 10.71
N ASN A 120 -10.51 -4.68 10.58
CA ASN A 120 -9.60 -5.72 10.09
C ASN A 120 -9.55 -6.95 11.00
N PHE A 121 -9.54 -6.74 12.32
CA PHE A 121 -9.58 -7.81 13.30
C PHE A 121 -10.92 -8.55 13.30
N ARG A 122 -12.04 -7.82 13.23
CA ARG A 122 -13.38 -8.43 13.15
C ARG A 122 -13.52 -9.32 11.93
N ASN A 123 -13.19 -8.80 10.75
CA ASN A 123 -13.33 -9.54 9.50
C ASN A 123 -12.55 -10.85 9.53
N ARG A 124 -11.31 -10.81 10.06
CA ARG A 124 -10.44 -11.99 10.19
C ARG A 124 -11.01 -13.03 11.16
N LEU A 125 -11.44 -12.59 12.35
CA LEU A 125 -12.07 -13.49 13.33
C LEU A 125 -13.36 -14.10 12.76
N THR A 126 -14.17 -13.29 12.07
CA THR A 126 -15.38 -13.76 11.39
C THR A 126 -15.07 -14.79 10.33
N SER A 127 -14.00 -14.61 9.53
CA SER A 127 -13.57 -15.63 8.56
C SER A 127 -13.18 -16.95 9.22
N ALA A 128 -12.46 -16.90 10.35
CA ALA A 128 -12.10 -18.12 11.10
C ALA A 128 -13.34 -18.82 11.66
N ALA A 129 -14.27 -18.07 12.27
CA ALA A 129 -15.53 -18.61 12.77
C ALA A 129 -16.41 -19.18 11.65
N LEU A 130 -16.43 -18.53 10.49
CA LEU A 130 -17.15 -19.01 9.31
C LEU A 130 -16.54 -20.32 8.78
N SER A 131 -15.22 -20.49 8.86
CA SER A 131 -14.54 -21.75 8.51
C SER A 131 -15.04 -22.91 9.38
N ILE A 132 -15.07 -22.71 10.71
CA ILE A 132 -15.62 -23.69 11.67
C ILE A 132 -17.08 -24.03 11.31
N TRP A 133 -17.90 -23.00 11.09
CA TRP A 133 -19.31 -23.18 10.76
C TRP A 133 -19.49 -23.95 9.45
N ASN A 134 -18.76 -23.60 8.39
CA ASN A 134 -18.80 -24.31 7.11
C ASN A 134 -18.41 -25.79 7.27
N ASN A 135 -17.37 -26.08 8.07
CA ASN A 135 -16.97 -27.46 8.34
C ASN A 135 -18.06 -28.25 9.08
N SER A 136 -18.83 -27.60 9.96
CA SER A 136 -19.98 -28.22 10.63
C SER A 136 -21.15 -28.53 9.68
N LEU A 137 -21.23 -27.83 8.54
CA LEU A 137 -22.27 -28.03 7.52
C LEU A 137 -21.97 -29.17 6.54
N LEU A 138 -20.72 -29.64 6.43
CA LEU A 138 -20.29 -30.67 5.46
C LEU A 138 -21.01 -32.03 5.58
N GLY A 139 -21.86 -32.22 6.60
CA GLY A 139 -22.76 -33.38 6.75
C GLY A 139 -24.25 -33.12 6.45
N HIS A 140 -24.62 -31.92 6.01
CA HIS A 140 -26.02 -31.52 5.77
C HIS A 140 -26.29 -31.34 4.26
N SER A 141 -27.55 -31.44 3.84
CA SER A 141 -28.01 -31.35 2.44
C SER A 141 -27.83 -29.98 1.77
N ILE A 142 -27.03 -29.08 2.34
CA ILE A 142 -26.84 -27.71 1.87
C ILE A 142 -25.48 -27.64 1.16
N ILE A 143 -25.52 -27.36 -0.14
CA ILE A 143 -24.33 -27.13 -0.95
C ILE A 143 -24.12 -25.62 -1.04
N ILE A 144 -22.98 -25.13 -0.55
CA ILE A 144 -22.56 -23.73 -0.71
C ILE A 144 -21.55 -23.68 -1.85
N GLU A 145 -21.96 -23.16 -3.00
CA GLU A 145 -21.08 -22.92 -4.14
C GLU A 145 -20.63 -21.45 -4.15
N GLN A 146 -19.33 -21.21 -4.01
CA GLN A 146 -18.76 -19.87 -4.11
C GLN A 146 -18.26 -19.61 -5.53
N TYR A 147 -18.77 -18.56 -6.17
CA TYR A 147 -18.35 -18.11 -7.49
C TYR A 147 -17.55 -16.81 -7.35
N PRO A 148 -16.21 -16.85 -7.30
CA PRO A 148 -15.43 -15.63 -7.27
C PRO A 148 -15.60 -14.88 -8.60
N TRP A 149 -15.66 -13.54 -8.54
CA TRP A 149 -15.75 -12.71 -9.75
C TRP A 149 -14.52 -12.92 -10.66
N LEU A 150 -13.35 -13.11 -10.05
CA LEU A 150 -12.10 -13.35 -10.74
C LEU A 150 -11.69 -14.83 -10.55
N SER A 151 -11.14 -15.43 -11.61
CA SER A 151 -10.58 -16.79 -11.52
C SER A 151 -9.36 -16.87 -10.59
N ARG A 152 -8.71 -15.74 -10.34
CA ARG A 152 -7.60 -15.59 -9.40
C ARG A 152 -7.55 -14.15 -8.91
N ASP A 153 -7.39 -13.97 -7.61
CA ASP A 153 -7.19 -12.63 -7.06
C ASP A 153 -5.80 -12.10 -7.41
N ILE A 154 -5.76 -10.84 -7.82
CA ILE A 154 -4.52 -10.12 -8.13
C ILE A 154 -3.89 -9.73 -6.80
N PRO A 155 -2.60 -10.08 -6.54
CA PRO A 155 -1.94 -9.69 -5.30
C PRO A 155 -2.03 -8.19 -5.06
N TYR A 156 -2.32 -7.78 -3.82
CA TYR A 156 -2.41 -6.36 -3.47
C TYR A 156 -1.16 -5.57 -3.85
N SER A 157 0.02 -6.20 -3.76
CA SER A 157 1.29 -5.64 -4.19
C SER A 157 1.31 -5.22 -5.67
N VAL A 158 0.63 -5.96 -6.55
CA VAL A 158 0.53 -5.63 -7.98
C VAL A 158 -0.37 -4.40 -8.18
N TYR A 159 -1.53 -4.36 -7.54
CA TYR A 159 -2.42 -3.20 -7.62
C TYR A 159 -1.75 -1.93 -7.08
N PHE A 160 -1.13 -2.05 -5.90
CA PHE A 160 -0.40 -0.98 -5.27
C PHE A 160 0.78 -0.52 -6.14
N GLY A 161 1.60 -1.44 -6.66
CA GLY A 161 2.70 -1.14 -7.59
C GLY A 161 2.23 -0.37 -8.81
N MET A 162 1.14 -0.81 -9.45
CA MET A 162 0.57 -0.12 -10.62
C MET A 162 0.05 1.29 -10.29
N ALA A 163 -0.52 1.50 -9.10
CA ALA A 163 -0.96 2.82 -8.65
C ALA A 163 0.21 3.76 -8.32
N MET A 164 1.36 3.20 -7.92
CA MET A 164 2.54 3.97 -7.53
C MET A 164 3.34 4.49 -8.74
N LEU A 165 3.30 3.82 -9.89
CA LEU A 165 3.95 4.28 -11.12
C LEU A 165 3.53 5.69 -11.57
N PRO A 166 2.23 6.00 -11.72
CA PRO A 166 1.82 7.35 -12.07
C PRO A 166 2.14 8.34 -10.95
N LEU A 167 1.93 7.99 -9.68
CA LEU A 167 2.28 8.86 -8.55
C LEU A 167 3.76 9.27 -8.59
N ALA A 168 4.66 8.32 -8.80
CA ALA A 168 6.08 8.57 -8.91
C ALA A 168 6.43 9.47 -10.09
N ALA A 169 5.86 9.21 -11.26
CA ALA A 169 6.07 10.03 -12.44
C ALA A 169 5.60 11.48 -12.21
N PHE A 170 4.43 11.67 -11.62
CA PHE A 170 3.87 12.99 -11.32
C PHE A 170 4.66 13.71 -10.23
N LEU A 171 5.05 13.02 -9.16
CA LEU A 171 5.82 13.59 -8.06
C LEU A 171 7.22 14.03 -8.53
N ALA A 172 7.91 13.18 -9.30
CA ALA A 172 9.20 13.51 -9.90
C ALA A 172 9.10 14.74 -10.80
N ALA A 173 8.12 14.75 -11.71
CA ALA A 173 7.87 15.89 -12.60
C ALA A 173 7.53 17.18 -11.83
N ALA A 174 6.73 17.08 -10.76
CA ALA A 174 6.35 18.22 -9.93
C ALA A 174 7.55 18.82 -9.18
N LEU A 175 8.36 17.98 -8.52
CA LEU A 175 9.55 18.43 -7.78
C LEU A 175 10.58 19.08 -8.70
N ILE A 176 10.89 18.44 -9.83
CA ILE A 176 11.86 18.96 -10.81
C ILE A 176 11.31 20.22 -11.49
N GLY A 177 10.01 20.26 -11.78
CA GLY A 177 9.34 21.43 -12.34
C GLY A 177 9.36 22.62 -11.40
N ALA A 178 9.05 22.40 -10.11
CA ALA A 178 9.10 23.44 -9.08
C ALA A 178 10.51 23.99 -8.91
N PHE A 179 11.52 23.12 -8.81
CA PHE A 179 12.91 23.54 -8.68
C PHE A 179 13.40 24.31 -9.91
N SER A 180 13.11 23.80 -11.11
CA SER A 180 13.47 24.48 -12.36
C SER A 180 12.84 25.86 -12.45
N THR A 181 11.56 25.97 -12.06
CA THR A 181 10.85 27.25 -12.04
C THR A 181 11.47 28.22 -11.03
N ALA A 182 11.84 27.73 -9.83
CA ALA A 182 12.52 28.56 -8.83
C ALA A 182 13.86 29.12 -9.33
N GLN A 183 14.65 28.30 -10.02
CA GLN A 183 15.90 28.76 -10.64
C GLN A 183 15.69 29.85 -11.70
N GLU A 184 14.60 29.79 -12.45
CA GLU A 184 14.31 30.82 -13.45
C GLU A 184 14.02 32.19 -12.83
N PHE A 185 13.40 32.21 -11.65
CA PHE A 185 13.24 33.44 -10.88
C PHE A 185 14.56 33.92 -10.31
N GLU A 186 15.36 33.00 -9.74
CA GLU A 186 16.67 33.30 -9.15
C GLU A 186 17.63 33.91 -10.18
N PHE A 187 17.76 33.28 -11.35
CA PHE A 187 18.65 33.71 -12.43
C PHE A 187 18.01 34.72 -13.39
N ARG A 188 16.77 35.16 -13.13
CA ARG A 188 16.02 36.13 -13.94
C ARG A 188 15.82 35.73 -15.41
N THR A 189 16.03 34.46 -15.76
CA THR A 189 15.83 33.95 -17.13
C THR A 189 14.38 34.04 -17.57
N ILE A 190 13.43 34.14 -16.64
CA ILE A 190 12.02 34.44 -16.94
C ILE A 190 11.84 35.76 -17.71
N ILE A 191 12.68 36.76 -17.46
CA ILE A 191 12.65 38.05 -18.16
C ILE A 191 13.21 37.86 -19.58
N GLU A 192 14.29 37.11 -19.73
CA GLU A 192 14.89 36.79 -21.02
C GLU A 192 13.90 36.06 -21.94
N TYR A 193 13.14 35.10 -21.41
CA TYR A 193 12.11 34.39 -22.18
C TYR A 193 10.98 35.32 -22.66
N ARG A 194 10.56 36.28 -21.83
CA ARG A 194 9.53 37.28 -22.20
C ARG A 194 10.00 38.23 -23.29
N LEU A 195 11.30 38.52 -23.34
CA LEU A 195 11.91 39.38 -24.35
C LEU A 195 12.32 38.62 -25.61
N SER A 196 12.27 37.28 -25.57
CA SER A 196 12.64 36.44 -26.70
C SER A 196 11.58 36.50 -27.82
N PRO A 197 11.97 36.38 -29.09
CA PRO A 197 11.03 36.28 -30.21
C PRO A 197 10.34 34.90 -30.29
N ILE A 198 10.55 34.04 -29.30
CA ILE A 198 10.00 32.69 -29.24
C ILE A 198 8.68 32.74 -28.46
N SER A 199 7.65 32.09 -29.00
CA SER A 199 6.36 31.96 -28.30
C SER A 199 6.53 31.27 -26.95
N MET A 200 5.93 31.84 -25.91
CA MET A 200 5.89 31.27 -24.56
C MET A 200 5.32 29.85 -24.55
N ILE A 201 4.38 29.54 -25.45
CA ILE A 201 3.77 28.20 -25.57
C ILE A 201 4.82 27.16 -26.00
N LEU A 202 5.76 27.53 -26.88
CA LEU A 202 6.83 26.61 -27.30
C LEU A 202 7.81 26.32 -26.15
N ILE A 203 8.09 27.32 -25.32
CA ILE A 203 8.96 27.19 -24.14
C ILE A 203 8.28 26.28 -23.11
N MET A 204 7.01 26.54 -22.78
CA MET A 204 6.23 25.70 -21.89
C MET A 204 6.10 24.27 -22.42
N GLY A 205 5.86 24.10 -23.73
CA GLY A 205 5.80 22.78 -24.37
C GLY A 205 7.11 22.00 -24.25
N ALA A 206 8.27 22.64 -24.46
CA ALA A 206 9.57 21.98 -24.34
C ALA A 206 9.83 21.50 -22.90
N ARG A 207 9.42 22.31 -21.91
CA ARG A 207 9.53 21.96 -20.48
C ARG A 207 8.61 20.83 -20.10
N LEU A 208 7.34 20.87 -20.52
CA LEU A 208 6.39 19.79 -20.27
C LEU A 208 6.92 18.48 -20.86
N VAL A 209 7.42 18.49 -22.09
CA VAL A 209 8.02 17.29 -22.70
C VAL A 209 9.23 16.80 -21.90
N ARG A 210 10.14 17.68 -21.45
CA ARG A 210 11.25 17.27 -20.59
C ARG A 210 10.75 16.63 -19.28
N LEU A 211 9.81 17.27 -18.59
CA LEU A 211 9.27 16.78 -17.32
C LEU A 211 8.55 15.45 -17.51
N SER A 212 7.78 15.27 -18.59
CA SER A 212 7.16 13.98 -18.93
C SER A 212 8.21 12.89 -19.18
N LEU A 213 9.28 13.19 -19.91
CA LEU A 213 10.36 12.23 -20.14
C LEU A 213 11.07 11.82 -18.85
N ILE A 214 11.34 12.76 -17.95
CA ILE A 214 11.97 12.46 -16.66
C ILE A 214 11.02 11.68 -15.75
N GLY A 215 9.73 12.04 -15.70
CA GLY A 215 8.72 11.31 -14.96
C GLY A 215 8.59 9.86 -15.45
N LEU A 216 8.60 9.65 -16.76
CA LEU A 216 8.63 8.31 -17.36
C LEU A 216 9.90 7.54 -16.96
N LEU A 217 11.06 8.20 -16.97
CA LEU A 217 12.31 7.58 -16.54
C LEU A 217 12.27 7.17 -15.07
N SER A 218 11.70 8.00 -14.19
CA SER A 218 11.48 7.64 -12.78
C SER A 218 10.57 6.42 -12.63
N SER A 219 9.46 6.35 -13.39
CA SER A 219 8.59 5.17 -13.38
C SER A 219 9.28 3.89 -13.88
N SER A 220 10.26 4.02 -14.79
CA SER A 220 11.01 2.87 -15.30
C SER A 220 11.94 2.25 -14.25
N VAL A 221 12.45 3.05 -13.31
CA VAL A 221 13.25 2.57 -12.16
C VAL A 221 12.40 1.68 -11.26
N LEU A 222 11.15 2.08 -11.01
CA LEU A 222 10.19 1.31 -10.20
C LEU A 222 9.80 -0.03 -10.82
N ARG A 223 9.92 -0.20 -12.14
CA ARG A 223 9.60 -1.47 -12.80
C ARG A 223 10.67 -2.55 -12.57
N GLN A 224 11.88 -2.15 -12.19
CA GLN A 224 13.03 -3.05 -11.99
C GLN A 224 13.23 -3.45 -10.51
N SER A 225 12.57 -2.76 -9.58
CA SER A 225 12.56 -3.03 -8.13
C SER A 225 11.38 -3.88 -7.72
#